data_AF-A0A100WJD2-F1
#
_entry.id   AF-A0A100WJD2-F1
#
_cell.length_a   1.000
_cell.length_b   1.000
_cell.length_c   1.000
_cell.angle_alpha   90.00
_cell.angle_beta   90.00
_cell.angle_gamma   90.00
#
_symmetry.space_group_name_H-M   'P 1'
#
loop_
_entity.id
_entity.type
_entity.pdbx_description
1 polymer ?
#
loop_
_entity_poly.entity_id
_entity_poly.type
_entity_poly.pdbx_seq_one_letter_code
_entity_poly.pdbx_strand_id
1 'polypeptide(L)'
;MTTLHETGDALRWAIQDINELEADGDIDAGVAQRGREAVEYLFRPDTVYASVGPIDDGDLCLYWVAGPRSVSIEIEHAGRPGEAGIWYAVGRGDGRRDSGVVSAPTEFLRDALAEFSAAVEAVNPDWRKLSPRYVEGLRDEHRIH
;
A
#
# COMPACT_ATOMS: atom_id res chain seq x y z
N MET A 1 -8.38 -21.57 -16.62
CA MET A 1 -8.69 -20.17 -16.96
C MET A 1 -8.68 -19.40 -15.66
N THR A 2 -7.55 -18.78 -15.33
CA THR A 2 -7.39 -17.98 -14.10
C THR A 2 -7.74 -16.54 -14.47
N THR A 3 -8.92 -16.10 -14.06
CA THR A 3 -9.45 -14.78 -14.39
C THR A 3 -8.66 -13.68 -13.67
N LEU A 4 -8.31 -12.66 -14.47
CA LEU A 4 -7.73 -11.33 -14.20
C LEU A 4 -8.30 -10.50 -13.03
N HIS A 5 -9.01 -11.09 -12.06
CA HIS A 5 -9.79 -10.37 -11.04
C HIS A 5 -9.00 -9.91 -9.79
N GLU A 6 -7.74 -10.33 -9.64
CA GLU A 6 -7.03 -10.14 -8.37
C GLU A 6 -6.25 -8.81 -8.28
N THR A 7 -5.94 -8.19 -9.42
CA THR A 7 -5.26 -6.89 -9.52
C THR A 7 -6.06 -5.72 -8.98
N GLY A 8 -7.38 -5.79 -9.14
CA GLY A 8 -8.26 -4.64 -8.91
C GLY A 8 -8.44 -4.31 -7.44
N ASP A 9 -8.33 -5.30 -6.55
CA ASP A 9 -8.75 -5.11 -5.17
C ASP A 9 -7.74 -4.32 -4.35
N ALA A 10 -6.44 -4.71 -4.33
CA ALA A 10 -5.47 -4.03 -3.46
C ALA A 10 -5.33 -2.53 -3.80
N LEU A 11 -5.24 -2.18 -5.08
CA LEU A 11 -5.17 -0.79 -5.53
C LEU A 11 -6.47 -0.04 -5.23
N ARG A 12 -7.63 -0.62 -5.56
CA ARG A 12 -8.94 0.00 -5.30
C ARG A 12 -9.13 0.29 -3.81
N TRP A 13 -8.81 -0.67 -2.96
CA TRP A 13 -8.92 -0.50 -1.51
C TRP A 13 -7.96 0.57 -1.00
N ALA A 14 -6.70 0.56 -1.43
CA ALA A 14 -5.76 1.60 -1.03
C ALA A 14 -6.21 3.00 -1.47
N ILE A 15 -6.73 3.16 -2.70
CA ILE A 15 -7.32 4.43 -3.15
C ILE A 15 -8.53 4.81 -2.29
N GLN A 16 -9.39 3.85 -1.94
CA GLN A 16 -10.53 4.11 -1.07
C GLN A 16 -10.09 4.58 0.31
N ASP A 17 -9.12 3.92 0.94
CA ASP A 17 -8.63 4.31 2.26
C ASP A 17 -8.02 5.73 2.21
N ILE A 18 -7.25 6.05 1.16
CA ILE A 18 -6.69 7.41 0.98
C ILE A 18 -7.81 8.44 0.86
N ASN A 19 -8.88 8.14 0.12
CA ASN A 19 -10.01 9.06 -0.03
C ASN A 19 -10.80 9.24 1.27
N GLU A 20 -10.93 8.18 2.08
CA GLU A 20 -11.56 8.25 3.41
C GLU A 20 -10.73 9.16 4.34
N LEU A 21 -9.41 8.98 4.37
CA LEU A 21 -8.50 9.83 5.16
C LEU A 21 -8.52 11.31 4.73
N GLU A 22 -8.59 11.57 3.41
CA GLU A 22 -8.72 12.94 2.88
C GLU A 22 -10.07 13.56 3.28
N ALA A 23 -11.15 12.79 3.19
CA ALA A 23 -12.49 13.27 3.53
C ALA A 23 -12.65 13.57 5.03
N ASP A 24 -12.00 12.77 5.88
CA ASP A 24 -12.01 12.94 7.33
C ASP A 24 -11.04 14.05 7.80
N GLY A 25 -10.15 14.52 6.91
CA GLY A 25 -9.19 15.58 7.19
C GLY A 25 -7.94 15.12 7.94
N ASP A 26 -7.69 13.80 7.98
CA ASP A 26 -6.51 13.20 8.60
C ASP A 26 -5.22 13.43 7.79
N ILE A 27 -5.38 13.60 6.47
CA ILE A 27 -4.32 14.00 5.53
C ILE A 27 -4.84 15.14 4.65
N ASP A 28 -3.95 16.02 4.18
CA ASP A 28 -4.34 17.08 3.26
C ASP A 28 -4.44 16.57 1.81
N ALA A 29 -5.09 17.35 0.94
CA ALA A 29 -5.30 17.01 -0.46
C ALA A 29 -3.98 16.77 -1.24
N GLY A 30 -2.89 17.43 -0.87
CA GLY A 30 -1.57 17.24 -1.47
C GLY A 30 -0.96 15.88 -1.11
N VAL A 31 -1.02 15.48 0.15
CA VAL A 31 -0.62 14.12 0.58
C VAL A 31 -1.51 13.07 -0.04
N ALA A 32 -2.83 13.28 -0.06
CA ALA A 32 -3.78 12.34 -0.67
C ALA A 32 -3.49 12.13 -2.16
N GLN A 33 -3.22 13.22 -2.91
CA GLN A 33 -2.86 13.14 -4.32
C GLN A 33 -1.56 12.36 -4.54
N ARG A 34 -0.51 12.66 -3.77
CA ARG A 34 0.76 11.93 -3.85
C ARG A 34 0.62 10.47 -3.43
N GLY A 35 -0.24 10.18 -2.45
CA GLY A 35 -0.63 8.84 -2.04
C GLY A 35 -1.22 8.03 -3.19
N ARG A 36 -2.20 8.59 -3.89
CA ARG A 36 -2.84 7.96 -5.06
C ARG A 36 -1.82 7.67 -6.16
N GLU A 37 -1.00 8.66 -6.52
CA GLU A 37 0.08 8.48 -7.51
C GLU A 37 1.08 7.40 -7.10
N ALA A 38 1.41 7.32 -5.81
CA ALA A 38 2.31 6.31 -5.27
C ALA A 38 1.73 4.90 -5.39
N VAL A 39 0.48 4.68 -4.96
CA VAL A 39 -0.14 3.34 -5.06
C VAL A 39 -0.39 2.93 -6.50
N GLU A 40 -0.74 3.85 -7.40
CA GLU A 40 -0.88 3.59 -8.83
C GLU A 40 0.43 3.14 -9.48
N TYR A 41 1.56 3.71 -9.07
CA TYR A 41 2.89 3.32 -9.57
C TYR A 41 3.37 1.99 -8.98
N LEU A 42 3.23 1.85 -7.66
CA LEU A 42 3.82 0.75 -6.89
C LEU A 42 3.03 -0.55 -7.05
N PHE A 43 1.71 -0.48 -7.06
CA PHE A 43 0.87 -1.68 -6.99
C PHE A 43 0.81 -2.38 -8.34
N ARG A 44 0.92 -3.70 -8.28
CA ARG A 44 0.82 -4.65 -9.40
C ARG A 44 -0.36 -5.60 -9.15
N PRO A 45 -0.79 -6.33 -10.18
CA PRO A 45 -1.76 -7.42 -10.08
C PRO A 45 -1.70 -8.32 -8.85
N ASP A 46 -0.49 -8.63 -8.45
CA ASP A 46 -0.15 -9.59 -7.42
C ASP A 46 0.15 -8.92 -6.07
N THR A 47 0.08 -7.59 -5.97
CA THR A 47 0.45 -6.86 -4.76
C THR A 47 -0.48 -7.19 -3.59
N VAL A 48 0.14 -7.49 -2.45
CA VAL A 48 -0.58 -7.65 -1.18
C VAL A 48 -1.14 -6.31 -0.73
N TYR A 49 -2.38 -6.29 -0.27
CA TYR A 49 -3.00 -5.08 0.26
C TYR A 49 -2.18 -4.53 1.45
N ALA A 50 -1.96 -3.21 1.44
CA ALA A 50 -1.24 -2.50 2.49
C ALA A 50 -2.19 -2.11 3.61
N SER A 51 -1.68 -2.00 4.84
CA SER A 51 -2.31 -1.10 5.81
C SER A 51 -2.04 0.32 5.35
N VAL A 52 -3.10 1.11 5.16
CA VAL A 52 -3.02 2.52 4.77
C VAL A 52 -3.55 3.36 5.92
N GLY A 53 -2.80 4.36 6.36
CA GLY A 53 -3.19 5.17 7.50
C GLY A 53 -2.35 6.44 7.63
N PRO A 54 -2.86 7.43 8.39
CA PRO A 54 -2.10 8.63 8.69
C PRO A 54 -0.99 8.30 9.68
N ILE A 55 0.12 9.03 9.57
CA ILE A 55 1.17 9.11 10.59
C ILE A 55 1.46 10.59 10.87
N ASP A 56 2.26 10.85 11.91
CA ASP A 56 2.73 12.16 12.39
C ASP A 56 2.50 13.34 11.41
N ASP A 57 1.94 14.44 11.93
CA ASP A 57 1.80 15.73 11.22
C ASP A 57 1.04 15.69 9.87
N GLY A 58 0.22 14.66 9.62
CA GLY A 58 -0.64 14.57 8.43
C GLY A 58 0.02 13.84 7.25
N ASP A 59 1.10 13.11 7.51
CA ASP A 59 1.77 12.23 6.55
C ASP A 59 0.93 10.96 6.31
N LEU A 60 1.15 10.32 5.16
CA LEU A 60 0.49 9.06 4.82
C LEU A 60 1.47 7.89 4.88
N CYS A 61 1.13 6.83 5.63
CA CYS A 61 1.91 5.61 5.71
C CYS A 61 1.23 4.46 4.95
N LEU A 62 2.01 3.77 4.10
CA LEU A 62 1.67 2.49 3.50
C LEU A 62 2.57 1.41 4.14
N TYR A 63 1.96 0.45 4.82
CA TYR A 63 2.68 -0.52 5.61
C TYR A 63 2.29 -1.97 5.30
N TRP A 64 3.31 -2.82 5.13
CA TRP A 64 3.21 -4.26 4.94
C TRP A 64 4.07 -4.99 5.96
N VAL A 65 3.53 -6.05 6.57
CA VAL A 65 4.27 -6.92 7.48
C VAL A 65 3.82 -8.37 7.35
N ALA A 66 4.79 -9.28 7.27
CA ALA A 66 4.54 -10.73 7.23
C ALA A 66 5.72 -11.47 7.89
N GLY A 67 5.54 -11.88 9.14
CA GLY A 67 6.61 -12.48 9.94
C GLY A 67 7.81 -11.52 10.05
N PRO A 68 9.03 -11.90 9.63
CA PRO A 68 10.20 -11.05 9.71
C PRO A 68 10.35 -10.06 8.52
N ARG A 69 9.45 -10.13 7.52
CA ARG A 69 9.46 -9.23 6.35
C ARG A 69 8.58 -8.01 6.60
N SER A 70 9.02 -6.85 6.10
CA SER A 70 8.22 -5.62 6.15
C SER A 70 8.55 -4.67 5.00
N VAL A 71 7.60 -3.84 4.62
CA VAL A 71 7.81 -2.66 3.78
C VAL A 71 7.05 -1.50 4.43
N SER A 72 7.70 -0.35 4.62
CA SER A 72 7.09 0.90 5.07
C SER A 72 7.41 1.98 4.07
N ILE A 73 6.41 2.76 3.67
CA ILE A 73 6.53 3.91 2.78
C ILE A 73 5.73 5.04 3.40
N GLU A 74 6.41 6.15 3.70
CA GLU A 74 5.82 7.33 4.33
C GLU A 74 5.89 8.49 3.34
N ILE A 75 4.74 9.08 3.04
CA ILE A 75 4.57 10.15 2.08
C ILE A 75 4.35 11.43 2.86
N GLU A 76 5.37 12.29 2.84
CA GLU A 76 5.45 13.44 3.73
C GLU A 76 4.52 14.59 3.31
N HIS A 77 4.00 15.33 4.28
CA HIS A 77 3.19 16.51 4.10
C HIS A 77 3.97 17.64 3.43
N ALA A 78 3.38 18.24 2.38
CA ALA A 78 4.03 19.26 1.55
C ALA A 78 4.23 20.63 2.24
N GLY A 79 3.85 20.76 3.52
CA GLY A 79 4.05 21.95 4.35
C GLY A 79 5.52 22.36 4.56
N ARG A 80 6.48 21.52 4.13
CA ARG A 80 7.91 21.86 4.08
C ARG A 80 8.35 22.17 2.63
N PRO A 81 8.61 23.44 2.29
CA PRO A 81 9.00 23.82 0.93
C PRO A 81 10.31 23.14 0.51
N GLY A 82 10.26 22.33 -0.55
CA GLY A 82 11.45 21.67 -1.12
C GLY A 82 11.90 20.38 -0.44
N GLU A 83 11.15 19.89 0.55
CA GLU A 83 11.50 18.69 1.33
C GLU A 83 10.50 17.55 1.21
N ALA A 84 9.33 17.74 0.59
CA ALA A 84 8.28 16.71 0.53
C ALA A 84 8.79 15.44 -0.17
N GLY A 85 9.26 14.47 0.62
CA GLY A 85 9.88 13.25 0.18
C GLY A 85 8.98 12.05 0.38
N ILE A 86 9.55 10.89 0.11
CA ILE A 86 9.06 9.59 0.52
C ILE A 86 10.17 8.96 1.32
N TRP A 87 9.94 8.77 2.61
CA TRP A 87 10.79 7.91 3.42
C TRP A 87 10.37 6.45 3.23
N TYR A 88 11.33 5.53 3.27
CA TYR A 88 11.03 4.11 3.19
C TYR A 88 11.93 3.26 4.07
N ALA A 89 11.41 2.09 4.45
CA ALA A 89 12.18 0.99 5.01
C ALA A 89 11.69 -0.36 4.50
N VAL A 90 12.62 -1.23 4.09
CA VAL A 90 12.37 -2.57 3.57
C VAL A 90 13.14 -3.57 4.42
N GLY A 91 12.44 -4.54 5.01
CA GLY A 91 13.00 -5.68 5.73
C GLY A 91 12.77 -6.98 4.96
N ARG A 92 13.85 -7.67 4.57
CA ARG A 92 13.79 -8.88 3.73
C ARG A 92 13.61 -10.19 4.49
N GLY A 93 13.59 -10.14 5.83
CA GLY A 93 13.38 -11.29 6.71
C GLY A 93 14.59 -12.18 6.95
N ASP A 94 15.70 -11.96 6.25
CA ASP A 94 17.01 -12.60 6.43
C ASP A 94 17.99 -11.75 7.28
N GLY A 95 17.47 -10.69 7.91
CA GLY A 95 18.26 -9.70 8.65
C GLY A 95 18.72 -8.51 7.80
N ARG A 96 18.60 -8.55 6.46
CA ARG A 96 18.90 -7.40 5.60
C ARG A 96 17.79 -6.35 5.70
N ARG A 97 18.21 -5.09 5.77
CA ARG A 97 17.35 -3.92 5.79
C ARG A 97 17.90 -2.84 4.87
N ASP A 98 17.02 -2.20 4.12
CA ASP A 98 17.30 -1.06 3.27
C ASP A 98 16.36 0.08 3.67
N SER A 99 16.85 1.31 3.81
CA SER A 99 16.03 2.48 4.15
C SER A 99 16.61 3.74 3.54
N GLY A 100 15.76 4.73 3.25
CA GLY A 100 16.22 6.00 2.70
C GLY A 100 15.08 6.98 2.43
N VAL A 101 15.43 8.07 1.75
CA VAL A 101 14.49 9.10 1.30
C VAL A 101 14.63 9.26 -0.21
N VAL A 102 13.50 9.32 -0.90
CA VAL A 102 13.40 9.54 -2.36
C VAL A 102 12.36 10.61 -2.64
N SER A 103 12.44 11.32 -3.76
CA SER A 103 11.44 12.34 -4.09
C SER A 103 10.12 11.76 -4.65
N ALA A 104 10.15 10.51 -5.11
CA ALA A 104 9.03 9.84 -5.76
C ALA A 104 9.18 8.31 -5.62
N PRO A 105 8.09 7.55 -5.84
CA PRO A 105 8.16 6.09 -5.88
C PRO A 105 9.21 5.61 -6.88
N THR A 106 9.97 4.59 -6.50
CA THR A 106 11.09 4.09 -7.31
C THR A 106 10.86 2.65 -7.77
N GLU A 107 11.56 2.24 -8.84
CA GLU A 107 11.57 0.86 -9.30
C GLU A 107 12.04 -0.10 -8.20
N PHE A 108 13.01 0.33 -7.38
CA PHE A 108 13.45 -0.42 -6.20
C PHE A 108 12.30 -0.75 -5.24
N LEU A 109 11.47 0.24 -4.89
CA LEU A 109 10.31 0.02 -4.00
C LEU A 109 9.26 -0.89 -4.64
N ARG A 110 9.05 -0.73 -5.95
CA ARG A 110 8.14 -1.58 -6.72
C ARG A 110 8.61 -3.05 -6.72
N ASP A 111 9.90 -3.29 -6.88
CA ASP A 111 10.47 -4.62 -6.84
C ASP A 111 10.51 -5.21 -5.43
N ALA A 112 10.76 -4.40 -4.40
CA ALA A 112 10.66 -4.81 -3.01
C ALA A 112 9.24 -5.29 -2.65
N LEU A 113 8.21 -4.58 -3.11
CA LEU A 113 6.81 -4.98 -2.94
C LEU A 113 6.46 -6.25 -3.70
N ALA A 114 6.99 -6.43 -4.91
CA ALA A 114 6.80 -7.65 -5.67
C ALA A 114 7.44 -8.86 -4.95
N GLU A 115 8.66 -8.71 -4.43
CA GLU A 115 9.32 -9.75 -3.65
C GLU A 115 8.55 -10.08 -2.36
N PHE A 116 8.08 -9.06 -1.64
CA PHE A 116 7.26 -9.25 -0.45
C PHE A 116 5.97 -10.03 -0.79
N SER A 117 5.27 -9.60 -1.85
CA SER A 117 4.00 -10.22 -2.25
C SER A 117 4.19 -11.67 -2.70
N ALA A 118 5.24 -11.97 -3.45
CA ALA A 118 5.60 -13.32 -3.84
C ALA A 118 5.92 -14.22 -2.63
N ALA A 119 6.57 -13.67 -1.60
CA ALA A 119 6.85 -14.41 -0.36
C ALA A 119 5.58 -14.72 0.43
N VAL A 120 4.62 -13.79 0.49
CA VAL A 120 3.30 -14.02 1.11
C VAL A 120 2.53 -15.10 0.35
N GLU A 121 2.46 -14.98 -0.98
CA GLU A 121 1.81 -15.94 -1.87
C GLU A 121 2.37 -17.36 -1.69
N ALA A 122 3.70 -17.49 -1.62
CA ALA A 122 4.36 -18.79 -1.47
C ALA A 122 4.01 -19.49 -0.14
N VAL A 123 3.71 -18.73 0.91
CA VAL A 123 3.34 -19.27 2.23
C VAL A 123 1.85 -19.53 2.32
N ASN A 124 1.03 -18.66 1.74
CA ASN A 124 -0.43 -18.76 1.79
C ASN A 124 -1.05 -18.28 0.47
N PRO A 125 -1.21 -19.15 -0.54
CA PRO A 125 -1.79 -18.77 -1.83
C PRO A 125 -3.23 -18.25 -1.73
N ASP A 126 -3.95 -18.62 -0.66
CA ASP A 126 -5.33 -18.19 -0.41
C ASP A 126 -5.42 -16.87 0.39
N TRP A 127 -4.31 -16.18 0.63
CA TRP A 127 -4.28 -14.96 1.46
C TRP A 127 -5.28 -13.89 1.01
N ARG A 128 -5.54 -13.79 -0.30
CA ARG A 128 -6.53 -12.85 -0.87
C ARG A 128 -7.93 -13.08 -0.32
N LYS A 129 -8.30 -14.33 -0.04
CA LYS A 129 -9.62 -14.72 0.50
C LYS A 129 -9.77 -14.39 1.98
N LEU A 130 -8.66 -14.11 2.66
CA LEU A 130 -8.62 -13.83 4.09
C LEU A 130 -8.63 -12.33 4.42
N SER A 131 -8.48 -11.46 3.41
CA SER A 131 -8.57 -10.01 3.61
C SER A 131 -9.97 -9.65 4.13
N PRO A 132 -10.10 -8.88 5.24
CA PRO A 132 -11.39 -8.38 5.70
C PRO A 132 -12.17 -7.66 4.59
N ARG A 133 -11.44 -6.96 3.70
CA ARG A 133 -12.00 -6.26 2.55
C ARG A 133 -12.50 -7.20 1.44
N TYR A 134 -11.93 -8.41 1.30
CA TYR A 134 -12.49 -9.44 0.40
C TYR A 134 -13.86 -9.91 0.88
N VAL A 135 -14.03 -10.05 2.20
CA VAL A 135 -15.34 -10.38 2.81
C VAL A 135 -16.35 -9.23 2.63
N GLU A 136 -15.90 -7.98 2.65
CA GLU A 136 -16.75 -6.81 2.35
C GLU A 136 -17.19 -6.77 0.88
N GLY A 137 -16.29 -6.97 -0.07
CA GLY A 137 -16.62 -7.03 -1.50
C GLY A 137 -17.65 -8.12 -1.84
N LEU A 138 -17.52 -9.30 -1.23
CA LEU A 138 -18.51 -10.37 -1.38
C LEU A 138 -19.90 -9.99 -0.82
N ARG A 139 -19.98 -9.16 0.22
CA ARG A 139 -21.27 -8.74 0.80
C ARG A 139 -21.99 -7.72 -0.08
N ASP A 140 -21.24 -6.88 -0.78
CA ASP A 140 -21.81 -5.88 -1.70
C ASP A 140 -22.32 -6.52 -3.00
N GLU A 141 -21.62 -7.52 -3.53
CA GLU A 141 -22.09 -8.29 -4.70
C GLU A 141 -23.39 -9.06 -4.43
N HIS A 142 -23.59 -9.56 -3.21
CA HIS A 142 -24.82 -10.28 -2.82
C HIS A 142 -25.99 -9.37 -2.41
N ARG A 143 -25.82 -8.04 -2.34
CA ARG A 143 -26.92 -7.08 -2.11
C ARG A 143 -27.64 -6.65 -3.38
N ILE A 144 -27.18 -7.08 -4.56
CA ILE A 144 -27.82 -6.83 -5.85
C ILE A 144 -28.58 -8.08 -6.30
N HIS A 145 -29.60 -8.50 -5.55
CA HIS A 145 -30.65 -9.41 -6.02
C HIS A 145 -31.97 -9.16 -5.30
#